data_AF-A0A8J7BZS3-F1
#
_entry.id   AF-A0A8J7BZS3-F1
#
_cell.length_a   1.000
_cell.length_b   1.000
_cell.length_c   1.000
_cell.angle_alpha   90.00
_cell.angle_beta   90.00
_cell.angle_gamma   90.00
#
_symmetry.space_group_name_H-M   'P 1'
#
loop_
_entity.id
_entity.type
_entity.pdbx_description
1 polymer ?
#
loop_
_entity_poly.entity_id
_entity_poly.type
_entity_poly.pdbx_seq_one_letter_code
_entity_poly.pdbx_strand_id
1 'polypeptide(L)' 'MTKPNFQVMSQKDLHDYVIAHRENKEAFYAFVDKLHAEGNWIEMPPLESLQDLENYPEFMARTQNGSKS' A
#
# COMPACT_ATOMS: atom_id res chain seq x y z
N MET A 1 20.96 -22.11 3.82
CA MET A 1 19.61 -21.74 3.35
C MET A 1 19.75 -20.73 2.23
N THR A 2 19.08 -20.94 1.11
CA THR A 2 19.04 -20.00 -0.02
C THR A 2 18.19 -18.80 0.37
N LYS A 3 18.73 -17.60 0.17
CA LYS A 3 18.03 -16.35 0.43
C LYS A 3 16.91 -16.18 -0.62
N PRO A 4 15.67 -15.84 -0.22
CA PRO A 4 14.59 -15.55 -1.16
C PRO A 4 14.93 -14.35 -2.05
N ASN A 5 14.45 -14.36 -3.30
CA ASN A 5 14.56 -13.20 -4.18
C ASN A 5 13.31 -12.31 -4.03
N PHE A 6 13.44 -11.26 -3.23
CA PHE A 6 12.33 -10.36 -2.90
C PHE A 6 11.82 -9.54 -4.11
N GLN A 7 12.64 -9.35 -5.14
CA GLN A 7 12.27 -8.52 -6.30
C GLN A 7 11.22 -9.19 -7.21
N VAL A 8 11.14 -10.51 -7.19
CA VAL A 8 10.18 -11.28 -8.02
C VAL A 8 8.91 -11.69 -7.25
N MET A 9 8.89 -11.49 -5.93
CA MET A 9 7.75 -11.84 -5.07
C MET A 9 6.58 -10.90 -5.30
N SER A 10 5.34 -11.37 -5.17
CA SER A 10 4.17 -10.49 -5.21
C SER A 10 4.12 -9.57 -3.98
N GLN A 11 3.37 -8.47 -4.03
CA GLN A 11 3.17 -7.58 -2.89
C GLN A 11 2.65 -8.36 -1.65
N LYS A 12 1.73 -9.31 -1.86
CA LYS A 12 1.17 -10.15 -0.80
C LYS A 12 2.24 -11.06 -0.19
N ASP A 13 3.07 -11.70 -1.01
CA ASP A 13 4.12 -12.59 -0.50
C ASP A 13 5.19 -11.82 0.27
N LEU A 14 5.53 -10.61 -0.18
CA LEU A 14 6.44 -9.70 0.54
C LEU A 14 5.87 -9.27 1.88
N HIS A 15 4.58 -8.90 1.92
CA HIS A 15 3.88 -8.57 3.15
C HIS A 15 3.93 -9.72 4.17
N ASP A 16 3.54 -10.92 3.74
CA ASP A 16 3.48 -12.11 4.60
C ASP A 16 4.89 -12.47 5.10
N TYR A 17 5.92 -12.32 4.25
CA TYR A 17 7.32 -12.54 4.63
C TYR A 17 7.83 -11.52 5.65
N VAL A 18 7.55 -10.23 5.47
CA VAL A 18 7.97 -9.16 6.38
C VAL A 18 7.34 -9.33 7.76
N ILE A 19 6.08 -9.77 7.83
CA ILE A 19 5.42 -10.07 9.11
C ILE A 19 6.12 -11.21 9.85
N ALA A 20 6.50 -12.26 9.12
CA ALA A 20 7.19 -13.42 9.68
C ALA A 20 8.66 -13.15 10.04
N HIS A 21 9.30 -12.15 9.39
CA HIS A 21 10.73 -11.83 9.53
C HIS A 21 10.93 -10.33 9.71
N ARG A 22 10.43 -9.78 10.83
CA ARG A 22 10.35 -8.32 11.05
C ARG A 22 11.73 -7.64 11.08
N GLU A 23 12.78 -8.36 11.45
CA GLU A 23 14.16 -7.89 11.45
C GLU A 23 14.81 -7.86 10.05
N ASN A 24 14.19 -8.51 9.06
CA ASN A 24 14.72 -8.55 7.70
C ASN A 24 14.43 -7.24 6.97
N LYS A 25 15.36 -6.29 7.09
CA LYS A 25 15.27 -4.96 6.45
C LYS A 25 15.16 -5.04 4.94
N GLU A 26 15.79 -6.01 4.31
CA GLU A 26 15.76 -6.14 2.85
C GLU A 26 14.38 -6.55 2.32
N ALA A 27 13.72 -7.48 3.00
CA ALA A 27 12.34 -7.81 2.69
C ALA A 27 11.41 -6.61 2.91
N PHE A 28 11.65 -5.84 3.98
CA PHE A 28 10.90 -4.61 4.27
C PHE A 28 11.08 -3.57 3.15
N TYR A 29 12.31 -3.28 2.73
CA TYR A 29 12.55 -2.33 1.64
C TYR A 29 11.94 -2.80 0.32
N ALA A 30 12.09 -4.08 -0.03
CA ALA A 30 11.47 -4.63 -1.23
C ALA A 30 9.94 -4.52 -1.21
N PHE A 31 9.31 -4.72 -0.05
CA PHE A 31 7.86 -4.53 0.12
C PHE A 31 7.45 -3.07 -0.09
N VAL A 32 8.17 -2.13 0.54
CA VAL A 32 7.90 -0.70 0.42
C VAL A 32 8.13 -0.20 -1.01
N ASP A 33 9.20 -0.61 -1.67
CA ASP A 33 9.47 -0.24 -3.06
C ASP A 33 8.35 -0.74 -3.99
N LYS A 34 7.87 -1.97 -3.75
CA LYS A 34 6.76 -2.54 -4.51
C LYS A 34 5.44 -1.81 -4.28
N LEU A 35 5.15 -1.41 -3.04
CA LEU A 35 4.01 -0.55 -2.70
C LEU A 35 4.03 0.81 -3.40
N HIS A 36 5.22 1.40 -3.56
CA HIS A 36 5.37 2.66 -4.29
C HIS A 36 5.22 2.44 -5.81
N ALA A 37 5.77 1.37 -6.35
CA ALA A 37 5.72 1.07 -7.79
C ALA A 37 4.31 0.65 -8.27
N GLU A 38 3.59 -0.15 -7.48
CA GLU A 38 2.22 -0.62 -7.78
C GLU A 38 1.14 0.31 -7.20
N GLY A 39 1.58 1.33 -6.48
CA GLY A 39 0.77 2.24 -5.72
C GLY A 39 -0.12 3.14 -6.57
N ASN A 40 -1.38 2.76 -6.76
CA ASN A 40 -2.41 3.69 -7.24
C ASN A 40 -2.92 4.55 -6.07
N TRP A 41 -2.04 5.28 -5.38
CA TRP A 41 -2.42 6.09 -4.21
C TRP A 41 -3.13 7.36 -4.68
N ILE A 42 -4.27 7.69 -4.05
CA ILE A 42 -4.89 9.01 -4.21
C ILE A 42 -4.32 9.87 -3.09
N GLU A 43 -3.55 10.90 -3.44
CA GLU A 43 -3.09 11.88 -2.48
C GLU A 43 -4.30 12.64 -1.91
N MET A 44 -4.48 12.56 -0.60
CA MET A 44 -5.49 13.32 0.11
C MET A 44 -4.76 14.37 0.96
N PRO A 45 -4.87 15.66 0.62
CA PRO A 45 -4.25 16.71 1.42
C PRO A 45 -4.94 16.80 2.79
N PRO A 46 -4.29 17.42 3.78
CA PRO A 46 -4.92 17.70 5.07
C PRO A 46 -6.23 18.47 4.85
N LEU A 47 -7.33 17.92 5.36
CA LEU A 47 -8.63 18.59 5.36
C LEU A 47 -8.70 19.54 6.55
N GLU A 48 -9.13 20.78 6.34
CA GLU A 48 -9.40 21.74 7.41
C GLU A 48 -10.79 21.48 8.02
N SER A 49 -11.70 20.90 7.25
CA SER A 49 -13.05 20.55 7.67
C SER A 49 -13.60 19.30 6.97
N LEU A 50 -14.70 18.73 7.48
CA LEU A 50 -15.38 17.61 6.81
C LEU A 50 -16.03 18.04 5.48
N GLN A 51 -16.36 19.33 5.31
CA GLN A 51 -16.91 19.85 4.06
C GLN A 51 -15.88 19.83 2.92
N ASP A 52 -14.59 19.89 3.26
CA ASP A 52 -13.52 19.87 2.26
C ASP A 52 -13.47 18.56 1.47
N LEU A 53 -14.08 17.49 2.01
CA LEU A 53 -14.21 16.20 1.36
C LEU A 53 -15.04 16.27 0.06
N GLU A 54 -15.93 17.27 -0.07
CA GLU A 54 -16.69 17.53 -1.30
C GLU A 54 -15.78 17.92 -2.48
N ASN A 55 -14.59 18.47 -2.20
CA ASN A 55 -13.62 18.86 -3.22
C ASN A 55 -12.82 17.67 -3.76
N TYR A 56 -12.95 16.46 -3.19
CA TYR A 56 -12.18 15.27 -3.56
C TYR A 56 -13.10 14.11 -4.00
N PRO A 57 -13.86 14.26 -5.10
CA PRO A 57 -14.83 13.26 -5.55
C PRO A 57 -14.18 11.91 -5.92
N GLU A 58 -12.94 11.90 -6.40
CA GLU A 58 -12.21 10.66 -6.73
C GLU A 58 -11.92 9.79 -5.50
N PHE A 59 -11.62 10.42 -4.36
CA PHE A 59 -11.45 9.74 -3.08
C PHE A 59 -12.78 9.12 -2.60
N MET A 60 -13.87 9.89 -2.70
CA MET A 60 -15.22 9.42 -2.34
C MET A 60 -15.68 8.24 -3.23
N ALA A 61 -15.37 8.28 -4.53
CA ALA A 61 -15.72 7.19 -5.44
C ALA A 61 -14.96 5.88 -5.13
N ARG A 62 -13.68 5.97 -4.74
CA ARG A 62 -12.87 4.80 -4.39
C ARG A 62 -13.35 4.12 -3.10
N THR A 63 -13.72 4.90 -2.08
CA THR A 63 -14.20 4.36 -0.79
C THR A 63 -15.59 3.72 -0.91
N GLN A 64 -16.47 4.28 -1.74
CA GLN A 64 -17.80 3.71 -2.01
C GLN A 64 -17.74 2.38 -2.76
N ASN A 65 -16.82 2.23 -3.72
CA ASN A 65 -16.64 0.98 -4.47
C ASN A 65 -16.04 -0.16 -3.62
N GLY A 66 -15.27 0.16 -2.58
CA GLY A 66 -14.72 -0.83 -1.64
C GLY A 66 -15.76 -1.49 -0.73
N SER A 67 -16.97 -0.92 -0.61
CA SER A 67 -18.07 -1.49 0.19
C SER A 67 -18.93 -2.50 -0.58
N LYS A 68 -18.62 -2.76 -1.85
CA LYS A 68 -19.23 -3.84 -2.66
C LYS A 68 -18.16 -4.85 -3.05
N SER A 69 -17.67 -5.63 -2.09
CA SER A 69 -16.98 -6.91 -2.32
C SER A 69 -17.17 -7.82 -1.12
#